data_AF-A0A6G1J095-F1
#
_entry.id   AF-A0A6G1J095-F1
#
_cell.length_a   1.000
_cell.length_b   1.000
_cell.length_c   1.000
_cell.angle_alpha   90.00
_cell.angle_beta   90.00
_cell.angle_gamma   90.00
#
_symmetry.space_group_name_H-M   'P 1'
#
loop_
_entity.id
_entity.type
_entity.pdbx_description
1 polymer ?
#
loop_
_entity_poly.entity_id
_entity_poly.type
_entity_poly.pdbx_seq_one_letter_code
_entity_poly.pdbx_strand_id
1 'polypeptide(L)'
;MRYTTITLSLAALVLGAPTSNPAALMIQRFAEIPECTMTPGQTCAGAPRQDVIVQYAKDQTQESKDLFLSAAKGAGSEVHEVMNNFGFTGFIPEAVVSLMKAYGETVGVKVHDNGRTGHTERRGAYAKDSSQPPTLSSRRRRWATLLRAQHYQPVISEVLQQELPKYAGGTLALPSSLSSIMRECMLILASAPLVFAAAVDGTLAQRFLSDESLQREYAVMQERAHIQPSIYIHLLADAHGVAPTADQYLVVRERVLDYLGPTAGEQDHELAWMIDNITAPAVARSASDAGYRKYLWISRRSPHRDATLHRFCSGILQRWTEHAPSDRTIPLEFAPSECGYSINSHIRFAQHRNRKSSNYVMNLTEDICSHMHVSGQFTQLFRMHQFIICLIFRPQQAAIAEIFCSGLLQVWIEDGGGLNAYPAGRSVASASRLSQREWAAHGQWVLENTRLKANLKVQKDRLRRDVEGLDAEQDERWREAMESENENDGDDVNDLDYVPEEELEQQFGQLRMD
;
A
#
# COMPACT_ATOMS: atom_id res chain seq x y z
N MET A 1 -24.26 -13.63 69.44
CA MET A 1 -24.29 -12.24 68.95
C MET A 1 -24.92 -12.26 67.57
N ARG A 2 -26.12 -11.71 67.47
CA ARG A 2 -26.88 -11.53 66.23
C ARG A 2 -26.58 -10.13 65.72
N TYR A 3 -26.23 -9.98 64.45
CA TYR A 3 -26.31 -8.69 63.78
C TYR A 3 -27.29 -8.80 62.62
N THR A 4 -28.22 -7.85 62.66
CA THR A 4 -29.45 -7.74 61.90
C THR A 4 -29.33 -6.47 61.08
N THR A 5 -29.83 -6.50 59.82
CA THR A 5 -30.32 -5.37 59.01
C THR A 5 -29.25 -4.33 58.56
N ILE A 6 -29.24 -3.74 57.36
CA ILE A 6 -30.34 -3.12 56.60
C ILE A 6 -30.02 -3.16 55.09
N THR A 7 -30.92 -3.73 54.30
CA THR A 7 -31.07 -3.52 52.85
C THR A 7 -31.99 -2.31 52.64
N LEU A 8 -31.53 -1.33 51.86
CA LEU A 8 -32.30 -0.14 51.49
C LEU A 8 -32.75 -0.30 50.03
N SER A 9 -34.05 -0.54 49.87
CA SER A 9 -34.76 -0.57 48.59
C SER A 9 -35.18 0.86 48.24
N LEU A 10 -34.76 1.39 47.10
CA LEU A 10 -35.34 2.61 46.52
C LEU A 10 -36.21 2.20 45.32
N ALA A 11 -37.51 2.38 45.47
CA ALA A 11 -38.48 2.32 44.39
C ALA A 11 -38.43 3.65 43.61
N ALA A 12 -38.16 3.57 42.30
CA ALA A 12 -38.35 4.70 41.39
C ALA A 12 -39.63 4.47 40.58
N LEU A 13 -40.60 5.38 40.73
CA LEU A 13 -41.76 5.50 39.87
C LEU A 13 -41.30 5.78 38.43
N VAL A 14 -41.70 4.93 37.49
CA VAL A 14 -41.63 5.20 36.05
C VAL A 14 -42.89 5.97 35.66
N LEU A 15 -42.77 7.26 35.40
CA LEU A 15 -43.73 8.00 34.59
C LEU A 15 -43.31 7.80 33.13
N GLY A 16 -44.18 7.13 32.36
CA GLY A 16 -43.95 6.88 30.93
C GLY A 16 -44.01 8.18 30.14
N ALA A 17 -42.86 8.58 29.57
CA ALA A 17 -42.83 9.47 28.42
C ALA A 17 -43.03 8.62 27.15
N PRO A 18 -43.70 9.14 26.10
CA PRO A 18 -43.89 8.41 24.86
C PRO A 18 -42.53 8.08 24.25
N THR A 19 -42.31 6.80 23.93
CA THR A 19 -41.13 6.35 23.20
C THR A 19 -41.19 6.92 21.78
N SER A 20 -40.55 8.07 21.56
CA SER A 20 -40.29 8.53 20.19
C SER A 20 -39.38 7.50 19.53
N ASN A 21 -39.84 6.96 18.40
CA ASN A 21 -39.06 6.04 17.59
C ASN A 21 -37.76 6.77 17.18
N PRO A 22 -36.56 6.29 17.58
CA PRO A 22 -35.28 6.95 17.27
C PRO A 22 -35.08 7.15 15.78
N ALA A 23 -35.64 6.27 14.94
CA ALA A 23 -35.61 6.39 13.49
C ALA A 23 -36.49 7.55 12.99
N ALA A 24 -37.67 7.76 13.59
CA ALA A 24 -38.54 8.89 13.26
C ALA A 24 -37.93 10.23 13.71
N LEU A 25 -37.27 10.24 14.87
CA LEU A 25 -36.53 11.40 15.36
C LEU A 25 -35.34 11.73 14.43
N MET A 26 -34.69 10.71 13.85
CA MET A 26 -33.62 10.91 12.88
C MET A 26 -34.17 11.46 11.57
N ILE A 27 -35.28 10.94 11.03
CA ILE A 27 -35.94 11.50 9.83
C ILE A 27 -36.34 12.96 10.06
N GLN A 28 -36.89 13.27 11.23
CA GLN A 28 -37.25 14.64 11.60
C GLN A 28 -36.02 15.54 11.66
N ARG A 29 -34.92 15.07 12.27
CA ARG A 29 -33.65 15.82 12.28
C ARG A 29 -32.99 15.92 10.91
N PHE A 30 -33.17 14.94 10.03
CA PHE A 30 -32.76 15.00 8.62
C PHE A 30 -33.52 16.10 7.86
N ALA A 31 -34.78 16.37 8.24
CA ALA A 31 -35.63 17.40 7.64
C ALA A 31 -35.41 18.81 8.23
N GLU A 32 -34.75 18.91 9.39
CA GLU A 32 -34.55 20.16 10.14
C GLU A 32 -33.12 20.73 10.04
N ILE A 33 -32.22 20.11 9.26
CA ILE A 33 -30.83 20.58 9.09
C ILE A 33 -30.76 21.71 8.03
N PRO A 34 -30.14 22.87 8.35
CA PRO A 34 -30.06 24.03 7.45
C PRO A 34 -29.45 23.72 6.08
N GLU A 35 -28.39 22.89 6.03
CA GLU A 35 -27.72 22.52 4.77
C GLU A 35 -28.54 21.55 3.89
N CYS A 36 -29.71 21.12 4.36
CA CYS A 36 -30.68 20.29 3.64
C CYS A 36 -32.09 20.91 3.62
N THR A 37 -32.22 22.24 3.75
CA THR A 37 -33.51 22.94 3.53
C THR A 37 -33.87 22.94 2.04
N MET A 38 -34.30 21.79 1.55
CA MET A 38 -34.84 21.64 0.21
C MET A 38 -36.34 21.91 0.23
N THR A 39 -36.82 22.72 -0.73
CA THR A 39 -38.26 22.82 -1.00
C THR A 39 -38.83 21.42 -1.27
N PRO A 40 -40.07 21.10 -0.84
CA PRO A 40 -40.67 19.79 -1.08
C PRO A 40 -40.58 19.39 -2.55
N GLY A 41 -39.79 18.35 -2.85
CA GLY A 41 -39.59 17.83 -4.22
C GLY A 41 -38.17 17.93 -4.78
N GLN A 42 -37.22 18.59 -4.11
CA GLN A 42 -35.81 18.59 -4.53
C GLN A 42 -34.96 17.57 -3.72
N THR A 43 -33.89 17.05 -4.31
CA THR A 43 -32.96 16.07 -3.71
C THR A 43 -31.52 16.59 -3.76
N CYS A 44 -30.59 16.09 -2.94
CA CYS A 44 -29.17 16.48 -2.99
C CYS A 44 -28.42 15.99 -4.26
N ALA A 45 -29.14 15.69 -5.34
CA ALA A 45 -28.60 15.29 -6.62
C ALA A 45 -27.72 16.42 -7.20
N GLY A 46 -26.40 16.17 -7.27
CA GLY A 46 -25.39 17.12 -7.75
C GLY A 46 -24.38 17.59 -6.70
N ALA A 47 -24.62 17.32 -5.41
CA ALA A 47 -23.65 17.58 -4.35
C ALA A 47 -22.39 16.68 -4.48
N PRO A 48 -21.22 17.11 -3.95
CA PRO A 48 -20.04 16.26 -3.84
C PRO A 48 -20.38 14.92 -3.19
N ARG A 49 -19.88 13.82 -3.75
CA ARG A 49 -20.19 12.46 -3.29
C ARG A 49 -18.94 11.76 -2.80
N GLN A 50 -19.10 10.96 -1.75
CA GLN A 50 -18.06 10.11 -1.19
C GLN A 50 -18.39 8.63 -1.42
N ASP A 51 -17.39 7.85 -1.83
CA ASP A 51 -17.49 6.38 -1.92
C ASP A 51 -17.38 5.78 -0.52
N VAL A 52 -18.46 5.15 -0.04
CA VAL A 52 -18.53 4.63 1.32
C VAL A 52 -19.17 3.26 1.40
N ILE A 53 -18.86 2.54 2.48
CA ILE A 53 -19.51 1.32 2.92
C ILE A 53 -20.33 1.66 4.17
N VAL A 54 -21.66 1.59 4.06
CA VAL A 54 -22.58 1.77 5.19
C VAL A 54 -22.89 0.39 5.76
N GLN A 55 -22.56 0.17 7.02
CA GLN A 55 -22.74 -1.10 7.74
C GLN A 55 -23.85 -0.96 8.79
N TYR A 56 -24.78 -1.91 8.81
CA TYR A 56 -25.82 -2.04 9.83
C TYR A 56 -25.35 -2.88 11.03
N ALA A 57 -25.87 -2.59 12.21
CA ALA A 57 -25.75 -3.44 13.39
C ALA A 57 -26.51 -4.76 13.17
N LYS A 58 -26.05 -5.82 13.85
CA LYS A 58 -26.55 -7.19 13.64
C LYS A 58 -28.02 -7.37 14.01
N ASP A 59 -28.51 -6.56 14.93
CA ASP A 59 -29.84 -6.57 15.52
C ASP A 59 -30.82 -5.60 14.82
N GLN A 60 -30.39 -4.91 13.76
CA GLN A 60 -31.27 -4.01 13.03
C GLN A 60 -32.42 -4.73 12.31
N THR A 61 -33.63 -4.21 12.48
CA THR A 61 -34.84 -4.71 11.80
C THR A 61 -34.76 -4.44 10.30
N GLN A 62 -35.43 -5.25 9.49
CA GLN A 62 -35.44 -5.04 8.04
C GLN A 62 -36.04 -3.68 7.66
N GLU A 63 -37.10 -3.27 8.35
CA GLU A 63 -37.73 -1.95 8.18
C GLU A 63 -36.74 -0.80 8.40
N SER A 64 -35.89 -0.90 9.43
CA SER A 64 -34.87 0.12 9.70
C SER A 64 -33.78 0.13 8.62
N LYS A 65 -33.35 -1.05 8.15
CA LYS A 65 -32.38 -1.17 7.04
C LYS A 65 -32.94 -0.55 5.75
N ASP A 66 -34.21 -0.83 5.43
CA ASP A 66 -34.88 -0.30 4.25
C ASP A 66 -35.07 1.22 4.34
N LEU A 67 -35.30 1.75 5.55
CA LEU A 67 -35.37 3.18 5.79
C LEU A 67 -34.04 3.87 5.51
N PHE A 68 -32.92 3.39 6.03
CA PHE A 68 -31.60 4.00 5.78
C PHE A 68 -31.22 3.95 4.31
N LEU A 69 -31.49 2.82 3.64
CA LEU A 69 -31.24 2.67 2.21
C LEU A 69 -32.12 3.60 1.37
N SER A 70 -33.40 3.74 1.73
CA SER A 70 -34.34 4.63 1.05
C SER A 70 -34.00 6.10 1.28
N ALA A 71 -33.56 6.47 2.48
CA ALA A 71 -33.09 7.82 2.81
C ALA A 71 -31.84 8.17 1.99
N ALA A 72 -30.85 7.26 1.90
CA ALA A 72 -29.67 7.48 1.08
C ALA A 72 -30.04 7.67 -0.40
N LYS A 73 -30.91 6.82 -0.96
CA LYS A 73 -31.40 6.95 -2.34
C LYS A 73 -32.21 8.24 -2.56
N GLY A 74 -33.07 8.60 -1.60
CA GLY A 74 -33.87 9.82 -1.63
C GLY A 74 -33.01 11.09 -1.62
N ALA A 75 -31.85 11.05 -0.97
CA ALA A 75 -30.86 12.12 -1.02
C ALA A 75 -30.05 12.14 -2.34
N GLY A 76 -30.34 11.27 -3.31
CA GLY A 76 -29.63 11.23 -4.59
C GLY A 76 -28.33 10.45 -4.57
N SER A 77 -28.17 9.49 -3.65
CA SER A 77 -27.03 8.56 -3.63
C SER A 77 -27.13 7.52 -4.75
N GLU A 78 -25.97 7.12 -5.30
CA GLU A 78 -25.84 5.99 -6.22
C GLU A 78 -25.37 4.76 -5.46
N VAL A 79 -26.30 3.85 -5.15
CA VAL A 79 -26.01 2.62 -4.41
C VAL A 79 -25.55 1.54 -5.39
N HIS A 80 -24.31 1.08 -5.24
CA HIS A 80 -23.72 0.05 -6.09
C HIS A 80 -24.16 -1.37 -5.72
N GLU A 81 -24.17 -1.67 -4.42
CA GLU A 81 -24.47 -3.01 -3.92
C GLU A 81 -25.17 -2.92 -2.56
N VAL A 82 -26.23 -3.73 -2.38
CA VAL A 82 -26.88 -3.94 -1.08
C VAL A 82 -26.46 -5.32 -0.58
N MET A 83 -25.74 -5.35 0.55
CA MET A 83 -25.22 -6.57 1.14
C MET A 83 -26.21 -7.08 2.21
N ASN A 84 -26.82 -8.23 1.95
CA ASN A 84 -27.81 -8.85 2.83
C ASN A 84 -27.32 -8.91 4.29
N ASN A 85 -28.09 -8.30 5.20
CA ASN A 85 -27.81 -8.24 6.64
C ASN A 85 -26.49 -7.56 7.06
N PHE A 86 -25.76 -6.94 6.13
CA PHE A 86 -24.52 -6.24 6.44
C PHE A 86 -24.62 -4.74 6.20
N GLY A 87 -25.22 -4.28 5.10
CA GLY A 87 -25.09 -2.88 4.72
C GLY A 87 -25.32 -2.62 3.23
N PHE A 88 -24.75 -1.51 2.74
CA PHE A 88 -24.67 -1.21 1.31
C PHE A 88 -23.41 -0.39 1.00
N THR A 89 -23.00 -0.39 -0.27
CA THR A 89 -21.91 0.45 -0.78
C THR A 89 -22.44 1.40 -1.85
N GLY A 90 -21.83 2.58 -1.97
CA GLY A 90 -22.24 3.54 -3.00
C GLY A 90 -21.58 4.90 -2.87
N PHE A 91 -21.81 5.73 -3.88
CA PHE A 91 -21.49 7.15 -3.85
C PHE A 91 -22.62 7.92 -3.17
N ILE A 92 -22.36 8.37 -1.95
CA ILE A 92 -23.33 9.06 -1.11
C ILE A 92 -22.94 10.54 -1.02
N PRO A 93 -23.87 11.51 -1.13
CA PRO A 93 -23.57 12.92 -0.90
C PRO A 93 -22.81 13.14 0.41
N GLU A 94 -21.77 13.96 0.39
CA GLU A 94 -20.86 14.19 1.54
C GLU A 94 -21.61 14.68 2.79
N ALA A 95 -22.65 15.50 2.64
CA ALA A 95 -23.50 15.94 3.73
C ALA A 95 -24.22 14.76 4.43
N VAL A 96 -24.74 13.82 3.63
CA VAL A 96 -25.40 12.60 4.14
C VAL A 96 -24.39 11.68 4.82
N VAL A 97 -23.18 11.54 4.27
CA VAL A 97 -22.10 10.76 4.91
C VAL A 97 -21.69 11.39 6.24
N SER A 98 -21.54 12.70 6.31
CA SER A 98 -21.18 13.42 7.53
C SER A 98 -22.23 13.20 8.61
N LEU A 99 -23.51 13.26 8.24
CA LEU A 99 -24.61 13.02 9.16
C LEU A 99 -24.67 11.56 9.64
N MET A 100 -24.49 10.60 8.73
CA MET A 100 -24.41 9.19 9.09
C MET A 100 -23.19 8.88 9.97
N LYS A 101 -22.06 9.57 9.81
CA LYS A 101 -20.90 9.45 10.70
C LYS A 101 -21.16 10.06 12.08
N ALA A 102 -21.81 11.23 12.13
CA ALA A 102 -22.10 11.93 13.37
C ALA A 102 -23.14 11.21 14.24
N TYR A 103 -24.17 10.63 13.63
CA TYR A 103 -25.31 10.09 14.37
C TYR A 103 -25.58 8.60 14.12
N GLY A 104 -25.01 8.00 13.07
CA GLY A 104 -25.33 6.63 12.69
C GLY A 104 -25.06 5.63 13.80
N GLU A 105 -23.99 5.81 14.58
CA GLU A 105 -23.64 4.84 15.63
C GLU A 105 -24.72 4.73 16.72
N THR A 106 -25.43 5.84 17.01
CA THR A 106 -26.53 5.88 17.98
C THR A 106 -27.74 5.05 17.55
N VAL A 107 -27.86 4.78 16.25
CA VAL A 107 -28.92 3.96 15.65
C VAL A 107 -28.35 2.70 14.99
N GLY A 108 -27.14 2.27 15.35
CA GLY A 108 -26.56 1.03 14.83
C GLY A 108 -26.22 1.07 13.34
N VAL A 109 -25.77 2.21 12.83
CA VAL A 109 -25.21 2.40 11.48
C VAL A 109 -23.76 2.87 11.60
N LYS A 110 -22.84 2.26 10.86
CA LYS A 110 -21.44 2.71 10.78
C LYS A 110 -21.07 2.99 9.34
N VAL A 111 -20.41 4.10 9.08
CA VAL A 111 -19.94 4.43 7.74
C VAL A 111 -18.43 4.28 7.69
N HIS A 112 -17.96 3.47 6.77
CA HIS A 112 -16.54 3.28 6.49
C HIS A 112 -16.23 3.91 5.14
N ASP A 113 -15.11 4.61 5.06
CA ASP A 113 -14.63 5.09 3.77
C ASP A 113 -14.26 3.87 2.92
N ASN A 114 -14.86 3.76 1.73
CA ASN A 114 -14.48 2.72 0.79
C ASN A 114 -13.12 3.17 0.24
N GLY A 115 -12.04 2.48 0.63
CA GLY A 115 -10.64 2.95 0.60
C GLY A 115 -10.01 3.28 -0.76
N ARG A 116 -10.76 3.81 -1.72
CA ARG A 116 -10.28 4.61 -2.84
C ARG A 116 -10.41 6.09 -2.47
N THR A 117 -9.43 6.63 -1.77
CA THR A 117 -9.34 8.08 -1.53
C THR A 117 -9.12 8.81 -2.85
N GLY A 118 -10.22 9.24 -3.48
CA GLY A 118 -10.25 10.26 -4.52
C GLY A 118 -10.21 11.63 -3.86
N HIS A 119 -9.12 12.35 -4.08
CA HIS A 119 -9.02 13.79 -3.87
C HIS A 119 -10.14 14.51 -4.63
N THR A 120 -11.06 15.17 -3.92
CA THR A 120 -11.91 16.22 -4.50
C THR A 120 -11.10 17.52 -4.55
N GLU A 121 -10.97 18.04 -5.77
CA GLU A 121 -10.02 19.05 -6.20
C GLU A 121 -10.44 20.48 -5.82
N ARG A 122 -9.51 21.24 -5.21
CA ARG A 122 -9.21 22.60 -5.65
C ARG A 122 -7.94 22.54 -6.51
N ARG A 123 -8.08 22.23 -7.81
CA ARG A 123 -7.00 22.39 -8.81
C ARG A 123 -7.54 23.05 -10.06
N GLY A 124 -7.20 24.33 -10.21
CA GLY A 124 -7.26 25.00 -11.49
C GLY A 124 -6.32 24.31 -12.51
N ALA A 125 -6.87 24.06 -13.69
CA ALA A 125 -6.20 24.07 -15.00
C ALA A 125 -5.07 23.07 -15.33
N TYR A 126 -4.85 21.97 -14.57
CA TYR A 126 -3.85 20.94 -14.97
C TYR A 126 -4.29 19.47 -14.82
N ALA A 127 -5.59 19.19 -14.67
CA ALA A 127 -6.08 17.81 -14.67
C ALA A 127 -6.34 17.31 -16.10
N LYS A 128 -5.26 16.93 -16.79
CA LYS A 128 -5.37 16.08 -17.97
C LYS A 128 -5.61 14.66 -17.46
N ASP A 129 -6.84 14.19 -17.67
CA ASP A 129 -7.33 12.82 -17.51
C ASP A 129 -6.22 11.76 -17.64
N SER A 130 -5.73 11.26 -16.50
CA SER A 130 -4.81 10.11 -16.46
C SER A 130 -5.53 8.94 -15.82
N SER A 131 -6.53 8.42 -16.51
CA SER A 131 -7.22 7.16 -16.17
C SER A 131 -6.30 5.93 -16.14
N GLN A 132 -5.05 6.04 -16.60
CA GLN A 132 -4.08 4.96 -16.54
C GLN A 132 -3.36 4.89 -15.18
N PRO A 133 -3.20 3.69 -14.60
CA PRO A 133 -2.43 3.52 -13.38
C PRO A 133 -0.97 3.97 -13.60
N PRO A 134 -0.32 4.54 -12.57
CA PRO A 134 1.07 4.97 -12.70
C PRO A 134 1.99 3.78 -12.97
N THR A 135 2.84 3.91 -13.98
CA THR A 135 3.89 2.95 -14.32
C THR A 135 4.83 2.71 -13.14
N LEU A 136 5.55 1.58 -13.14
CA LEU A 136 6.51 1.27 -12.07
C LEU A 136 7.53 2.41 -11.88
N SER A 137 8.17 2.85 -12.97
CA SER A 137 9.18 3.91 -12.92
C SER A 137 8.64 5.25 -12.41
N SER A 138 7.39 5.61 -12.74
CA SER A 138 6.78 6.84 -12.23
C SER A 138 6.54 6.77 -10.72
N ARG A 139 6.08 5.61 -10.24
CA ARG A 139 5.83 5.36 -8.81
C ARG A 139 7.12 5.41 -8.00
N ARG A 140 8.17 4.74 -8.45
CA ARG A 140 9.47 4.73 -7.78
C ARG A 140 10.14 6.10 -7.77
N ARG A 141 10.07 6.88 -8.87
CA ARG A 141 10.54 8.29 -8.88
C ARG A 141 9.81 9.16 -7.87
N ARG A 142 8.50 8.97 -7.72
CA ARG A 142 7.71 9.69 -6.71
C ARG A 142 8.13 9.29 -5.30
N TRP A 143 8.28 8.00 -5.02
CA TRP A 143 8.76 7.52 -3.71
C TRP A 143 10.17 8.03 -3.39
N ALA A 144 11.09 7.99 -4.35
CA ALA A 144 12.43 8.56 -4.23
C ALA A 144 12.38 10.06 -3.87
N THR A 145 11.51 10.83 -4.54
CA THR A 145 11.31 12.26 -4.26
C THR A 145 10.79 12.50 -2.85
N LEU A 146 9.79 11.74 -2.42
CA LEU A 146 9.25 11.81 -1.06
C LEU A 146 10.31 11.44 -0.01
N LEU A 147 11.12 10.42 -0.25
CA LEU A 147 12.19 10.01 0.66
C LEU A 147 13.29 11.06 0.77
N ARG A 148 13.70 11.68 -0.35
CA ARG A 148 14.66 12.82 -0.33
C ARG A 148 14.12 14.00 0.46
N ALA A 149 12.82 14.27 0.36
CA ALA A 149 12.13 15.29 1.15
C ALA A 149 11.78 14.83 2.59
N GLN A 150 12.19 13.62 2.98
CA GLN A 150 11.91 13.02 4.28
C GLN A 150 10.40 12.98 4.61
N HIS A 151 9.57 12.61 3.63
CA HIS A 151 8.14 12.31 3.81
C HIS A 151 7.93 10.80 3.88
N TYR A 152 8.20 10.20 5.05
CA TYR A 152 8.20 8.74 5.18
C TYR A 152 6.80 8.14 5.20
N GLN A 153 5.85 8.78 5.90
CA GLN A 153 4.49 8.26 6.02
C GLN A 153 3.81 7.94 4.67
N PRO A 154 3.79 8.84 3.67
CA PRO A 154 3.09 8.55 2.41
C PRO A 154 3.75 7.40 1.65
N VAL A 155 5.08 7.33 1.67
CA VAL A 155 5.83 6.21 1.07
C VAL A 155 5.50 4.89 1.77
N ILE A 156 5.50 4.87 3.10
CA ILE A 156 5.16 3.68 3.88
C ILE A 156 3.74 3.22 3.57
N SER A 157 2.77 4.12 3.61
CA SER A 157 1.36 3.80 3.39
C SER A 157 1.13 3.21 2.00
N GLU A 158 1.68 3.82 0.96
CA GLU A 158 1.49 3.36 -0.42
C GLU A 158 2.17 2.02 -0.71
N VAL A 159 3.39 1.80 -0.17
CA VAL A 159 4.07 0.52 -0.30
C VAL A 159 3.31 -0.57 0.45
N LEU A 160 2.90 -0.32 1.70
CA LEU A 160 2.17 -1.32 2.49
C LEU A 160 0.78 -1.63 1.93
N GLN A 161 0.10 -0.64 1.34
CA GLN A 161 -1.18 -0.86 0.66
C GLN A 161 -1.06 -1.87 -0.49
N GLN A 162 0.09 -1.89 -1.19
CA GLN A 162 0.36 -2.83 -2.27
C GLN A 162 0.87 -4.18 -1.76
N GLU A 163 1.69 -4.17 -0.71
CA GLU A 163 2.36 -5.38 -0.24
C GLU A 163 1.52 -6.22 0.72
N LEU A 164 0.83 -5.62 1.70
CA LEU A 164 0.11 -6.38 2.74
C LEU A 164 -1.00 -7.31 2.21
N PRO A 165 -1.78 -6.96 1.18
CA PRO A 165 -2.80 -7.86 0.64
C PRO A 165 -2.25 -9.22 0.18
N LYS A 166 -0.98 -9.28 -0.24
CA LYS A 166 -0.30 -10.52 -0.66
C LYS A 166 -0.13 -11.54 0.47
N TYR A 167 -0.32 -11.10 1.73
CA TYR A 167 -0.12 -11.91 2.93
C TYR A 167 -1.40 -12.23 3.69
N ALA A 168 -2.57 -11.73 3.26
CA ALA A 168 -3.83 -11.89 3.99
C ALA A 168 -4.24 -13.36 4.23
N GLY A 169 -3.82 -14.29 3.36
CA GLY A 169 -4.06 -15.74 3.50
C GLY A 169 -2.83 -16.56 3.91
N GLY A 170 -1.74 -15.92 4.32
CA GLY A 170 -0.45 -16.59 4.60
C GLY A 170 -0.30 -17.09 6.03
N THR A 171 0.66 -17.99 6.24
CA THR A 171 1.12 -18.42 7.58
C THR A 171 2.13 -17.47 8.22
N LEU A 172 2.45 -16.36 7.55
CA LEU A 172 3.42 -15.39 8.03
C LEU A 172 2.84 -14.60 9.20
N ALA A 173 3.43 -14.74 10.38
CA ALA A 173 3.05 -13.98 11.55
C ALA A 173 3.57 -12.53 11.45
N LEU A 174 2.70 -11.61 11.05
CA LEU A 174 2.94 -10.18 11.10
C LEU A 174 2.31 -9.57 12.36
N PRO A 175 2.79 -8.40 12.84
CA PRO A 175 2.07 -7.66 13.87
C PRO A 175 0.62 -7.43 13.45
N SER A 176 -0.32 -7.63 14.38
CA SER A 176 -1.76 -7.51 14.11
C SER A 176 -2.22 -6.08 13.81
N SER A 177 -1.44 -5.08 14.20
CA SER A 177 -1.78 -3.68 14.02
C SER A 177 -0.93 -3.03 12.93
N LEU A 178 -1.60 -2.39 11.98
CA LEU A 178 -0.96 -1.59 10.91
C LEU A 178 -0.03 -0.53 11.50
N SER A 179 -0.40 0.11 12.61
CA SER A 179 0.45 1.13 13.25
C SER A 179 1.79 0.57 13.74
N SER A 180 1.80 -0.69 14.19
CA SER A 180 3.05 -1.36 14.55
C SER A 180 3.92 -1.65 13.33
N ILE A 181 3.32 -2.09 12.22
CA ILE A 181 4.05 -2.29 10.95
C ILE A 181 4.63 -0.97 10.43
N MET A 182 3.81 0.09 10.41
CA MET A 182 4.24 1.42 9.99
C MET A 182 5.37 1.96 10.86
N ARG A 183 5.32 1.75 12.19
CA ARG A 183 6.40 2.13 13.11
C ARG A 183 7.71 1.43 12.75
N GLU A 184 7.69 0.13 12.47
CA GLU A 184 8.92 -0.58 12.09
C GLU A 184 9.46 -0.09 10.73
N CYS A 185 8.59 0.22 9.75
CA CYS A 185 8.98 0.84 8.48
C CYS A 185 9.59 2.24 8.66
N MET A 186 9.01 3.06 9.56
CA MET A 186 9.52 4.38 9.93
C MET A 186 10.93 4.28 10.52
N LEU A 187 11.16 3.30 11.39
CA LEU A 187 12.48 3.03 11.97
C LEU A 187 13.50 2.58 10.91
N ILE A 188 13.08 1.73 9.97
CA ILE A 188 13.90 1.31 8.83
C ILE A 188 14.34 2.54 8.02
N LEU A 189 13.40 3.36 7.55
CA LEU A 189 13.70 4.56 6.76
C LEU A 189 14.53 5.59 7.53
N ALA A 190 14.25 5.80 8.81
CA ALA A 190 15.00 6.75 9.63
C ALA A 190 16.45 6.31 9.88
N SER A 191 16.71 5.00 9.89
CA SER A 191 18.06 4.43 10.00
C SER A 191 18.75 4.21 8.64
N ALA A 192 18.06 4.51 7.53
CA ALA A 192 18.50 4.12 6.19
C ALA A 192 19.83 4.83 5.79
N PRO A 193 20.80 4.07 5.28
CA PRO A 193 22.08 4.57 4.78
C PRO A 193 21.95 5.21 3.37
N LEU A 194 23.00 5.89 2.91
CA LEU A 194 23.11 6.42 1.54
C LEU A 194 22.98 5.31 0.49
N VAL A 195 23.45 4.10 0.81
CA VAL A 195 23.32 2.91 -0.06
C VAL A 195 21.86 2.55 -0.31
N PHE A 196 21.01 2.69 0.71
CA PHE A 196 19.57 2.49 0.56
C PHE A 196 18.95 3.57 -0.35
N ALA A 197 19.31 4.84 -0.12
CA ALA A 197 18.81 5.94 -0.94
C ALA A 197 19.22 5.78 -2.41
N ALA A 198 20.49 5.43 -2.68
CA ALA A 198 20.97 5.16 -4.02
C ALA A 198 20.27 3.95 -4.67
N ALA A 199 19.90 2.93 -3.88
CA ALA A 199 19.12 1.80 -4.38
C ALA A 199 17.71 2.27 -4.79
N VAL A 200 17.00 3.01 -3.95
CA VAL A 200 15.68 3.58 -4.28
C VAL A 200 15.76 4.45 -5.53
N ASP A 201 16.77 5.30 -5.62
CA ASP A 201 17.01 6.21 -6.75
C ASP A 201 17.38 5.49 -8.07
N GLY A 202 17.64 4.19 -8.06
CA GLY A 202 18.06 3.43 -9.25
C GLY A 202 19.52 3.66 -9.65
N THR A 203 20.30 4.38 -8.84
CA THR A 203 21.65 4.83 -9.18
C THR A 203 22.76 4.07 -8.45
N LEU A 204 22.42 3.11 -7.58
CA LEU A 204 23.39 2.42 -6.71
C LEU A 204 24.55 1.79 -7.47
N ALA A 205 24.29 0.94 -8.47
CA ALA A 205 25.35 0.22 -9.17
C ALA A 205 26.38 1.17 -9.82
N GLN A 206 25.90 2.23 -10.47
CA GLN A 206 26.73 3.23 -11.13
C GLN A 206 27.45 4.14 -10.12
N ARG A 207 26.72 4.71 -9.15
CA ARG A 207 27.31 5.60 -8.14
C ARG A 207 28.37 4.89 -7.30
N PHE A 208 28.18 3.60 -7.02
CA PHE A 208 29.14 2.84 -6.23
C PHE A 208 30.53 2.75 -6.88
N LEU A 209 30.66 2.99 -8.18
CA LEU A 209 31.96 3.00 -8.87
C LEU A 209 32.77 4.28 -8.65
N SER A 210 32.13 5.38 -8.21
CA SER A 210 32.76 6.72 -8.19
C SER A 210 32.50 7.53 -6.93
N ASP A 211 31.45 7.23 -6.16
CA ASP A 211 31.08 7.97 -4.95
C ASP A 211 31.82 7.38 -3.73
N GLU A 212 32.94 7.99 -3.37
CA GLU A 212 33.75 7.54 -2.22
C GLU A 212 32.99 7.61 -0.89
N SER A 213 32.05 8.55 -0.73
CA SER A 213 31.27 8.66 0.51
C SER A 213 30.34 7.47 0.65
N LEU A 214 29.69 7.08 -0.45
CA LEU A 214 28.86 5.89 -0.53
C LEU A 214 29.67 4.62 -0.24
N GLN A 215 30.86 4.49 -0.84
CA GLN A 215 31.75 3.34 -0.63
C GLN A 215 32.22 3.23 0.83
N ARG A 216 32.61 4.36 1.46
CA ARG A 216 33.04 4.37 2.86
C ARG A 216 31.92 3.96 3.82
N GLU A 217 30.71 4.49 3.64
CA GLU A 217 29.56 4.09 4.47
C GLU A 217 29.19 2.62 4.24
N TYR A 218 29.21 2.16 2.98
CA TYR A 218 28.96 0.77 2.65
C TYR A 218 29.97 -0.18 3.29
N ALA A 219 31.26 0.16 3.34
CA ALA A 219 32.28 -0.67 3.98
C ALA A 219 31.95 -0.92 5.47
N VAL A 220 31.51 0.12 6.19
CA VAL A 220 31.07 0.00 7.58
C VAL A 220 29.85 -0.91 7.70
N MET A 221 28.86 -0.75 6.81
CA MET A 221 27.68 -1.62 6.79
C MET A 221 28.02 -3.07 6.46
N GLN A 222 28.91 -3.28 5.50
CA GLN A 222 29.32 -4.59 5.04
C GLN A 222 29.97 -5.38 6.16
N GLU A 223 30.90 -4.76 6.88
CA GLU A 223 31.52 -5.35 8.06
C GLU A 223 30.47 -5.62 9.15
N ARG A 224 29.56 -4.67 9.39
CA ARG A 224 28.51 -4.86 10.40
C ARG A 224 27.56 -6.01 10.07
N ALA A 225 27.27 -6.24 8.80
CA ALA A 225 26.41 -7.32 8.31
C ALA A 225 27.03 -8.72 8.43
N HIS A 226 28.26 -8.83 8.93
CA HIS A 226 28.84 -10.11 9.35
C HIS A 226 28.17 -10.68 10.60
N ILE A 227 27.64 -9.82 11.46
CA ILE A 227 27.05 -10.19 12.75
C ILE A 227 25.63 -9.66 12.95
N GLN A 228 25.20 -8.66 12.17
CA GLN A 228 23.87 -8.08 12.26
C GLN A 228 23.02 -8.51 11.05
N PRO A 229 21.77 -8.96 11.26
CA PRO A 229 20.88 -9.26 10.16
C PRO A 229 20.65 -8.06 9.25
N SER A 230 20.42 -8.33 7.97
CA SER A 230 20.30 -7.28 6.97
C SER A 230 19.41 -7.68 5.81
N ILE A 231 18.97 -6.66 5.09
CA ILE A 231 18.38 -6.78 3.76
C ILE A 231 19.47 -6.49 2.73
N TYR A 232 19.55 -7.35 1.74
CA TYR A 232 20.43 -7.20 0.60
C TYR A 232 19.63 -7.08 -0.70
N ILE A 233 20.30 -6.58 -1.73
CA ILE A 233 19.79 -6.49 -3.09
C ILE A 233 20.81 -7.02 -4.09
N HIS A 234 20.33 -7.66 -5.15
CA HIS A 234 21.08 -7.97 -6.36
C HIS A 234 20.55 -7.11 -7.50
N LEU A 235 21.42 -6.35 -8.17
CA LEU A 235 21.08 -5.51 -9.32
C LEU A 235 21.67 -6.11 -10.60
N LEU A 236 20.84 -6.34 -11.62
CA LEU A 236 21.30 -6.76 -12.94
C LEU A 236 21.88 -5.56 -13.70
N ALA A 237 23.20 -5.49 -13.79
CA ALA A 237 23.92 -4.42 -14.46
C ALA A 237 25.21 -4.92 -15.09
N ASP A 238 25.82 -4.13 -15.97
CA ASP A 238 27.14 -4.40 -16.52
C ASP A 238 28.28 -3.93 -15.58
N ALA A 239 29.53 -4.08 -16.03
CA ALA A 239 30.71 -3.66 -15.28
C ALA A 239 30.77 -2.15 -14.98
N HIS A 240 30.00 -1.34 -15.70
CA HIS A 240 29.88 0.11 -15.53
C HIS A 240 28.65 0.51 -14.70
N GLY A 241 27.92 -0.47 -14.17
CA GLY A 241 26.70 -0.24 -13.40
C GLY A 241 25.50 0.17 -14.26
N VAL A 242 25.56 -0.07 -15.58
CA VAL A 242 24.47 0.22 -16.51
C VAL A 242 23.53 -0.97 -16.59
N ALA A 243 22.23 -0.72 -16.37
CA ALA A 243 21.18 -1.72 -16.48
C ALA A 243 20.95 -2.15 -17.95
N PRO A 244 20.34 -3.33 -18.20
CA PRO A 244 19.86 -3.65 -19.54
C PRO A 244 18.80 -2.63 -20.00
N THR A 245 18.70 -2.45 -21.31
CA THR A 245 17.60 -1.72 -21.95
C THR A 245 16.31 -2.55 -21.88
N ALA A 246 15.14 -1.93 -22.12
CA ALA A 246 13.89 -2.67 -22.18
C ALA A 246 13.90 -3.71 -23.31
N ASP A 247 14.49 -3.39 -24.47
CA ASP A 247 14.62 -4.33 -25.59
C ASP A 247 15.53 -5.50 -25.26
N GLN A 248 16.69 -5.26 -24.63
CA GLN A 248 17.54 -6.36 -24.15
C GLN A 248 16.81 -7.23 -23.14
N TYR A 249 15.99 -6.63 -22.27
CA TYR A 249 15.22 -7.39 -21.30
C TYR A 249 14.08 -8.20 -21.95
N LEU A 250 13.48 -7.70 -23.02
CA LEU A 250 12.55 -8.46 -23.84
C LEU A 250 13.25 -9.64 -24.54
N VAL A 251 14.48 -9.48 -25.02
CA VAL A 251 15.26 -10.60 -25.56
C VAL A 251 15.51 -11.67 -24.48
N VAL A 252 15.80 -11.27 -23.24
CA VAL A 252 15.90 -12.22 -22.11
C VAL A 252 14.60 -12.99 -21.93
N ARG A 253 13.44 -12.33 -22.00
CA ARG A 253 12.12 -13.00 -21.97
C ARG A 253 12.00 -14.05 -23.07
N GLU A 254 12.30 -13.71 -24.32
CA GLU A 254 12.19 -14.69 -25.41
C GLU A 254 13.09 -15.90 -25.17
N ARG A 255 14.33 -15.69 -24.71
CA ARG A 255 15.23 -16.80 -24.36
C ARG A 255 14.75 -17.64 -23.20
N VAL A 256 14.03 -17.07 -22.23
CA VAL A 256 13.36 -17.87 -21.20
C VAL A 256 12.26 -18.71 -21.83
N LEU A 257 11.43 -18.16 -22.72
CA LEU A 257 10.36 -18.92 -23.38
C LEU A 257 10.92 -20.07 -24.25
N ASP A 258 11.98 -19.82 -25.02
CA ASP A 258 12.70 -20.85 -25.78
C ASP A 258 13.24 -21.95 -24.84
N TYR A 259 13.84 -21.55 -23.70
CA TYR A 259 14.34 -22.48 -22.68
C TYR A 259 13.23 -23.34 -22.05
N LEU A 260 12.04 -22.76 -21.87
CA LEU A 260 10.84 -23.45 -21.39
C LEU A 260 10.23 -24.38 -22.44
N GLY A 261 10.57 -24.19 -23.73
CA GLY A 261 9.97 -24.84 -24.89
C GLY A 261 9.82 -26.37 -24.77
N PRO A 262 8.85 -26.94 -25.51
CA PRO A 262 8.60 -28.38 -25.49
C PRO A 262 9.84 -29.13 -25.96
N THR A 263 9.99 -30.38 -25.49
CA THR A 263 11.13 -31.24 -25.78
C THR A 263 11.23 -31.71 -27.25
N ALA A 264 10.52 -31.07 -28.18
CA ALA A 264 10.26 -31.60 -29.52
C ALA A 264 11.04 -30.88 -30.66
N GLY A 265 11.78 -29.81 -30.38
CA GLY A 265 12.59 -29.09 -31.38
C GLY A 265 14.09 -29.19 -31.11
N GLU A 266 14.89 -29.58 -32.11
CA GLU A 266 16.37 -29.66 -31.99
C GLU A 266 17.03 -28.33 -31.61
N GLN A 267 16.52 -27.20 -32.14
CA GLN A 267 17.07 -25.86 -31.86
C GLN A 267 16.87 -25.42 -30.40
N ASP A 268 15.73 -25.77 -29.79
CA ASP A 268 15.42 -25.42 -28.39
C ASP A 268 16.33 -26.17 -27.42
N HIS A 269 16.71 -27.40 -27.76
CA HIS A 269 17.62 -28.22 -26.96
C HIS A 269 19.05 -27.70 -26.99
N GLU A 270 19.53 -27.24 -28.14
CA GLU A 270 20.88 -26.67 -28.24
C GLU A 270 21.01 -25.39 -27.42
N LEU A 271 20.04 -24.47 -27.54
CA LEU A 271 20.01 -23.25 -26.72
C LEU A 271 19.97 -23.57 -25.23
N ALA A 272 19.07 -24.48 -24.82
CA ALA A 272 18.95 -24.87 -23.43
C ALA A 272 20.24 -25.50 -22.89
N TRP A 273 20.89 -26.37 -23.66
CA TRP A 273 22.17 -26.97 -23.31
C TRP A 273 23.27 -25.92 -23.16
N MET A 274 23.35 -24.93 -24.07
CA MET A 274 24.33 -23.84 -23.98
C MET A 274 24.13 -23.01 -22.71
N ILE A 275 22.89 -22.60 -22.41
CA ILE A 275 22.54 -21.86 -21.18
C ILE A 275 22.87 -22.70 -19.94
N ASP A 276 22.47 -23.97 -19.93
CA ASP A 276 22.73 -24.92 -18.84
C ASP A 276 24.22 -25.25 -18.66
N ASN A 277 25.13 -24.78 -19.52
CA ASN A 277 26.57 -24.99 -19.38
C ASN A 277 27.36 -23.69 -19.23
N ILE A 278 26.70 -22.54 -19.08
CA ILE A 278 27.37 -21.27 -18.72
C ILE A 278 28.00 -21.35 -17.33
N THR A 279 27.28 -21.92 -16.37
CA THR A 279 27.78 -22.10 -15.00
C THR A 279 27.71 -23.54 -14.55
N ALA A 280 28.59 -23.95 -13.63
CA ALA A 280 28.57 -25.29 -13.07
C ALA A 280 27.27 -25.55 -12.26
N PRO A 281 26.83 -26.82 -12.15
CA PRO A 281 27.38 -28.01 -12.77
C PRO A 281 27.03 -28.09 -14.27
N ALA A 282 27.93 -28.71 -15.04
CA ALA A 282 27.72 -28.97 -16.46
C ALA A 282 26.61 -30.02 -16.67
N VAL A 283 25.86 -29.86 -17.76
CA VAL A 283 24.77 -30.75 -18.17
C VAL A 283 25.19 -31.46 -19.46
N ALA A 284 25.11 -32.79 -19.47
CA ALA A 284 25.39 -33.57 -20.67
C ALA A 284 24.39 -33.24 -21.79
N ARG A 285 24.85 -33.17 -23.04
CA ARG A 285 23.99 -32.85 -24.19
C ARG A 285 22.80 -33.80 -24.30
N SER A 286 23.05 -35.10 -24.19
CA SER A 286 22.00 -36.12 -24.21
C SER A 286 20.92 -35.95 -23.12
N ALA A 287 21.26 -35.41 -21.95
CA ALA A 287 20.28 -35.11 -20.92
C ALA A 287 19.40 -33.91 -21.33
N SER A 288 20.01 -32.88 -21.90
CA SER A 288 19.27 -31.71 -22.40
C SER A 288 18.36 -32.07 -23.57
N ASP A 289 18.83 -32.91 -24.50
CA ASP A 289 18.04 -33.45 -25.62
C ASP A 289 16.84 -34.27 -25.12
N ALA A 290 17.01 -34.98 -23.99
CA ALA A 290 15.93 -35.69 -23.30
C ALA A 290 14.98 -34.76 -22.51
N GLY A 291 15.15 -33.44 -22.61
CA GLY A 291 14.30 -32.44 -21.98
C GLY A 291 14.72 -32.00 -20.59
N TYR A 292 15.92 -32.38 -20.12
CA TYR A 292 16.46 -31.85 -18.88
C TYR A 292 16.72 -30.34 -19.02
N ARG A 293 16.34 -29.59 -17.99
CA ARG A 293 16.54 -28.14 -17.89
C ARG A 293 17.00 -27.84 -16.47
N LYS A 294 18.26 -27.46 -16.27
CA LYS A 294 18.90 -27.26 -14.95
C LYS A 294 18.04 -26.43 -14.01
N TYR A 295 17.47 -25.33 -14.50
CA TYR A 295 16.73 -24.39 -13.66
C TYR A 295 15.30 -24.84 -13.36
N LEU A 296 14.75 -25.81 -14.09
CA LEU A 296 13.43 -26.36 -13.84
C LEU A 296 13.46 -27.67 -13.05
N TRP A 297 14.63 -28.30 -12.98
CA TRP A 297 14.78 -29.61 -12.35
C TRP A 297 15.06 -29.50 -10.85
N ILE A 298 14.33 -30.29 -10.06
CA ILE A 298 14.62 -30.52 -8.64
C ILE A 298 14.92 -32.01 -8.46
N SER A 299 13.88 -32.83 -8.56
CA SER A 299 13.96 -34.29 -8.76
C SER A 299 13.41 -34.70 -10.13
N ARG A 300 12.43 -33.94 -10.60
CA ARG A 300 11.84 -33.92 -11.93
C ARG A 300 11.65 -32.46 -12.36
N ARG A 301 11.27 -32.22 -13.61
CA ARG A 301 10.82 -30.90 -14.07
C ARG A 301 9.69 -30.40 -13.16
N SER A 302 9.83 -29.19 -12.63
CA SER A 302 8.90 -28.61 -11.66
C SER A 302 7.85 -27.75 -12.36
N PRO A 303 6.55 -28.16 -12.35
CA PRO A 303 5.47 -27.34 -12.94
C PRO A 303 5.35 -25.97 -12.27
N HIS A 304 5.70 -25.89 -10.99
CA HIS A 304 5.70 -24.63 -10.26
C HIS A 304 6.78 -23.66 -10.78
N ARG A 305 7.98 -24.18 -11.12
CA ARG A 305 9.04 -23.35 -11.71
C ARG A 305 8.68 -22.91 -13.13
N ASP A 306 8.08 -23.80 -13.92
CA ASP A 306 7.53 -23.46 -15.24
C ASP A 306 6.52 -22.30 -15.13
N ALA A 307 5.48 -22.46 -14.31
CA ALA A 307 4.45 -21.43 -14.12
C ALA A 307 5.03 -20.10 -13.61
N THR A 308 6.07 -20.15 -12.78
CA THR A 308 6.74 -18.96 -12.26
C THR A 308 7.53 -18.24 -13.34
N LEU A 309 8.25 -18.95 -14.20
CA LEU A 309 8.97 -18.33 -15.31
C LEU A 309 8.02 -17.79 -16.38
N HIS A 310 6.84 -18.39 -16.56
CA HIS A 310 5.79 -17.76 -17.38
C HIS A 310 5.29 -16.44 -16.77
N ARG A 311 5.04 -16.36 -15.45
CA ARG A 311 4.70 -15.09 -14.79
C ARG A 311 5.79 -14.04 -14.96
N PHE A 312 7.04 -14.45 -14.80
CA PHE A 312 8.21 -13.59 -15.05
C PHE A 312 8.23 -13.05 -16.48
N CYS A 313 8.01 -13.91 -17.49
CA CYS A 313 7.94 -13.49 -18.88
C CYS A 313 6.78 -12.52 -19.16
N SER A 314 5.63 -12.73 -18.52
CA SER A 314 4.49 -11.81 -18.61
C SER A 314 4.81 -10.46 -17.98
N GLY A 315 5.46 -10.43 -16.82
CA GLY A 315 5.89 -9.18 -16.18
C GLY A 315 6.88 -8.39 -17.02
N ILE A 316 7.88 -9.04 -17.64
CA ILE A 316 8.80 -8.37 -18.58
C ILE A 316 8.04 -7.73 -19.73
N LEU A 317 7.11 -8.47 -20.34
CA LEU A 317 6.32 -7.95 -21.46
C LEU A 317 5.48 -6.75 -21.02
N GLN A 318 4.81 -6.85 -19.87
CA GLN A 318 4.03 -5.73 -19.30
C GLN A 318 4.93 -4.49 -19.15
N ARG A 319 6.07 -4.63 -18.47
CA ARG A 319 7.00 -3.52 -18.28
C ARG A 319 7.50 -2.94 -19.60
N TRP A 320 7.79 -3.77 -20.59
CA TRP A 320 8.20 -3.31 -21.93
C TRP A 320 7.09 -2.52 -22.64
N THR A 321 5.82 -2.96 -22.51
CA THR A 321 4.67 -2.24 -23.08
C THR A 321 4.39 -0.90 -22.41
N GLU A 322 4.74 -0.75 -21.12
CA GLU A 322 4.65 0.53 -20.40
C GLU A 322 5.68 1.57 -20.90
N HIS A 323 6.75 1.16 -21.58
CA HIS A 323 7.73 2.07 -22.14
C HIS A 323 7.30 2.57 -23.52
N ALA A 324 7.42 3.88 -23.73
CA ALA A 324 7.29 4.48 -25.04
C ALA A 324 8.35 3.87 -25.98
N PRO A 325 8.06 3.70 -27.29
CA PRO A 325 9.00 3.10 -28.23
C PRO A 325 10.40 3.75 -28.23
N SER A 326 10.48 5.07 -28.04
CA SER A 326 11.75 5.83 -27.96
C SER A 326 12.60 5.46 -26.75
N ASP A 327 11.97 4.98 -25.67
CA ASP A 327 12.63 4.79 -24.39
C ASP A 327 13.12 3.33 -24.24
N ARG A 328 12.72 2.43 -25.14
CA ARG A 328 13.01 0.99 -25.04
C ARG A 328 14.47 0.64 -25.29
N THR A 329 15.19 1.49 -26.01
CA THR A 329 16.63 1.37 -26.28
C THR A 329 17.50 2.08 -25.24
N ILE A 330 16.89 2.74 -24.25
CA ILE A 330 17.60 3.41 -23.15
C ILE A 330 17.73 2.41 -22.00
N PRO A 331 18.86 2.37 -21.27
CA PRO A 331 18.99 1.55 -20.06
C PRO A 331 17.83 1.80 -19.10
N LEU A 332 17.30 0.73 -18.51
CA LEU A 332 16.25 0.85 -17.51
C LEU A 332 16.74 1.70 -16.32
N GLU A 333 16.00 2.75 -15.98
CA GLU A 333 16.30 3.62 -14.83
C GLU A 333 16.45 2.80 -13.52
N PHE A 334 15.64 1.75 -13.42
CA PHE A 334 15.63 0.84 -12.28
C PHE A 334 16.00 -0.57 -12.75
N ALA A 335 17.23 -1.00 -12.50
CA ALA A 335 17.70 -2.33 -12.89
C ALA A 335 16.79 -3.45 -12.36
N PRO A 336 16.48 -4.49 -13.18
CA PRO A 336 15.87 -5.72 -12.67
C PRO A 336 16.67 -6.25 -11.48
N SER A 337 15.98 -6.57 -10.40
CA SER A 337 16.65 -6.83 -9.14
C SER A 337 15.99 -7.91 -8.28
N GLU A 338 16.75 -8.48 -7.36
CA GLU A 338 16.30 -9.40 -6.32
C GLU A 338 16.56 -8.74 -4.97
N CYS A 339 15.65 -8.86 -4.02
CA CYS A 339 15.81 -8.34 -2.66
C CYS A 339 15.54 -9.45 -1.66
N GLY A 340 16.40 -9.61 -0.65
CA GLY A 340 16.28 -10.70 0.29
C GLY A 340 16.82 -10.39 1.68
N TYR A 341 16.40 -11.20 2.64
CA TYR A 341 16.87 -11.18 4.03
C TYR A 341 18.02 -12.15 4.28
N SER A 342 18.99 -11.76 5.11
CA SER A 342 19.97 -12.69 5.70
C SER A 342 20.40 -12.28 7.10
N ILE A 343 20.62 -13.27 7.96
CA ILE A 343 21.31 -13.09 9.26
C ILE A 343 22.82 -12.89 9.08
N ASN A 344 23.40 -13.44 8.01
CA ASN A 344 24.83 -13.39 7.67
C ASN A 344 24.99 -13.08 6.18
N SER A 345 24.97 -11.80 5.81
CA SER A 345 24.90 -11.41 4.39
C SER A 345 26.13 -11.81 3.58
N HIS A 346 27.32 -11.80 4.18
CA HIS A 346 28.55 -12.26 3.51
C HIS A 346 28.49 -13.74 3.09
N ILE A 347 27.97 -14.63 3.95
CA ILE A 347 27.76 -16.05 3.61
C ILE A 347 26.73 -16.16 2.49
N ARG A 348 25.63 -15.39 2.61
CA ARG A 348 24.55 -15.41 1.62
C ARG A 348 25.03 -14.93 0.25
N PHE A 349 25.90 -13.92 0.19
CA PHE A 349 26.54 -13.45 -1.03
C PHE A 349 27.42 -14.51 -1.66
N ALA A 350 28.26 -15.18 -0.87
CA ALA A 350 29.06 -16.30 -1.36
C ALA A 350 28.16 -17.44 -1.88
N GLN A 351 27.04 -17.74 -1.22
CA GLN A 351 26.07 -18.72 -1.69
C GLN A 351 25.45 -18.32 -3.03
N HIS A 352 25.02 -17.06 -3.20
CA HIS A 352 24.48 -16.55 -4.46
C HIS A 352 25.52 -16.59 -5.59
N ARG A 353 26.75 -16.14 -5.34
CA ARG A 353 27.87 -16.21 -6.32
C ARG A 353 28.13 -17.64 -6.78
N ASN A 354 28.05 -18.60 -5.86
CA ASN A 354 28.23 -20.02 -6.14
C ASN A 354 26.94 -20.74 -6.55
N ARG A 355 25.81 -20.01 -6.69
CA ARG A 355 24.50 -20.54 -7.07
C ARG A 355 23.96 -21.64 -6.14
N LYS A 356 24.41 -21.66 -4.89
CA LYS A 356 23.99 -22.64 -3.87
C LYS A 356 22.77 -22.11 -3.13
N SER A 357 21.63 -22.82 -3.20
CA SER A 357 20.37 -22.41 -2.57
C SER A 357 19.97 -20.96 -2.90
N SER A 358 20.20 -20.57 -4.15
CA SER A 358 19.95 -19.23 -4.70
C SER A 358 18.61 -19.19 -5.44
N ASN A 359 18.16 -17.99 -5.77
CA ASN A 359 16.99 -17.75 -6.61
C ASN A 359 17.27 -18.23 -8.04
N TYR A 360 16.51 -19.22 -8.51
CA TYR A 360 16.73 -19.84 -9.83
C TYR A 360 16.33 -18.92 -11.00
N VAL A 361 15.38 -17.99 -10.80
CA VAL A 361 14.98 -16.99 -11.83
C VAL A 361 16.13 -16.01 -12.07
N MET A 362 16.72 -15.52 -10.98
CA MET A 362 17.90 -14.64 -11.01
C MET A 362 19.09 -15.34 -11.70
N ASN A 363 19.37 -16.59 -11.32
CA ASN A 363 20.48 -17.35 -11.89
C ASN A 363 20.28 -17.67 -13.38
N LEU A 364 19.07 -18.07 -13.80
CA LEU A 364 18.75 -18.31 -15.21
C LEU A 364 18.90 -17.02 -16.02
N THR A 365 18.41 -15.89 -15.51
CA THR A 365 18.53 -14.57 -16.14
C THR A 365 19.99 -14.19 -16.38
N GLU A 366 20.86 -14.37 -15.37
CA GLU A 366 22.29 -14.08 -15.51
C GLU A 366 22.99 -15.03 -16.50
N ASP A 367 22.60 -16.32 -16.57
CA ASP A 367 23.16 -17.27 -17.54
C ASP A 367 22.73 -16.95 -18.97
N ILE A 368 21.47 -16.57 -19.18
CA ILE A 368 20.99 -16.06 -20.46
C ILE A 368 21.81 -14.83 -20.87
N CYS A 369 21.93 -13.82 -19.99
CA CYS A 369 22.72 -12.62 -20.30
C CYS A 369 24.17 -12.96 -20.67
N SER A 370 24.78 -13.93 -19.97
CA SER A 370 26.13 -14.40 -20.27
C SER A 370 26.22 -15.07 -21.64
N HIS A 371 25.27 -15.94 -21.98
CA HIS A 371 25.19 -16.59 -23.28
C HIS A 371 25.01 -15.56 -24.42
N MET A 372 24.13 -14.57 -24.21
CA MET A 372 23.89 -13.48 -25.17
C MET A 372 25.15 -12.64 -25.40
N HIS A 373 25.96 -12.42 -24.37
CA HIS A 373 27.25 -11.75 -24.49
C HIS A 373 28.27 -12.59 -25.27
N VAL A 374 28.45 -13.86 -24.90
CA VAL A 374 29.42 -14.76 -25.55
C VAL A 374 29.08 -15.03 -27.02
N SER A 375 27.79 -15.06 -27.36
CA SER A 375 27.32 -15.18 -28.75
C SER A 375 27.38 -13.87 -29.55
N GLY A 376 27.78 -12.75 -28.93
CA GLY A 376 27.90 -11.45 -29.59
C GLY A 376 26.58 -10.71 -29.80
N GLN A 377 25.46 -11.23 -29.29
CA GLN A 377 24.16 -10.54 -29.37
C GLN A 377 24.07 -9.36 -28.39
N PHE A 378 24.70 -9.47 -27.22
CA PHE A 378 24.89 -8.35 -26.29
C PHE A 378 26.34 -7.90 -26.29
N THR A 379 26.56 -6.60 -26.46
CA THR A 379 27.91 -6.02 -26.31
C THR A 379 28.34 -5.98 -24.85
N GLN A 380 27.39 -5.81 -23.92
CA GLN A 380 27.64 -5.80 -22.47
C GLN A 380 27.49 -7.18 -21.84
N LEU A 381 28.25 -7.42 -20.78
CA LEU A 381 28.07 -8.57 -19.90
C LEU A 381 27.29 -8.14 -18.65
N PHE A 382 25.99 -8.46 -18.62
CA PHE A 382 25.17 -8.19 -17.44
C PHE A 382 25.35 -9.29 -16.37
N ARG A 383 25.58 -8.86 -15.12
CA ARG A 383 25.79 -9.71 -13.94
C ARG A 383 24.96 -9.18 -12.77
N MET A 384 24.79 -10.02 -11.75
CA MET A 384 24.18 -9.60 -10.48
C MET A 384 25.22 -8.91 -9.59
N HIS A 385 25.04 -7.62 -9.35
CA HIS A 385 25.83 -6.81 -8.40
C HIS A 385 25.15 -6.83 -7.03
N GLN A 386 25.88 -7.21 -5.99
CA GLN A 386 25.30 -7.54 -4.68
C GLN A 386 25.62 -6.43 -3.66
N PHE A 387 24.59 -5.92 -2.97
CA PHE A 387 24.74 -4.86 -1.97
C PHE A 387 23.89 -5.13 -0.74
N ILE A 388 24.43 -4.85 0.44
CA ILE A 388 23.65 -4.71 1.67
C ILE A 388 23.03 -3.31 1.69
N ILE A 389 21.71 -3.22 1.81
CA ILE A 389 20.98 -1.94 1.74
C ILE A 389 20.34 -1.53 3.06
N CYS A 390 20.10 -2.46 3.98
CA CYS A 390 19.50 -2.13 5.28
C CYS A 390 20.02 -3.07 6.37
N LEU A 391 20.38 -2.52 7.53
CA LEU A 391 20.70 -3.29 8.73
C LEU A 391 19.46 -3.40 9.61
N ILE A 392 19.07 -4.61 9.97
CA ILE A 392 17.92 -4.89 10.83
C ILE A 392 18.39 -4.91 12.28
N PHE A 393 17.68 -4.23 13.17
CA PHE A 393 18.11 -4.07 14.57
C PHE A 393 17.02 -4.40 15.59
N ARG A 394 15.84 -4.83 15.14
CA ARG A 394 14.75 -5.31 15.98
C ARG A 394 14.21 -6.63 15.43
N PRO A 395 13.81 -7.59 16.28
CA PRO A 395 13.23 -8.86 15.81
C PRO A 395 12.02 -8.65 14.88
N GLN A 396 11.15 -7.70 15.21
CA GLN A 396 9.93 -7.41 14.47
C GLN A 396 10.19 -6.91 13.04
N GLN A 397 11.37 -6.32 12.81
CA GLN A 397 11.75 -5.82 11.50
C GLN A 397 12.12 -6.93 10.51
N ALA A 398 12.42 -8.17 10.94
CA ALA A 398 12.97 -9.17 10.03
C ALA A 398 12.05 -9.43 8.81
N ALA A 399 10.78 -9.78 9.06
CA ALA A 399 9.80 -9.96 7.99
C ALA A 399 9.42 -8.63 7.33
N ILE A 400 9.17 -7.60 8.15
CA ILE A 400 8.66 -6.30 7.69
C ILE A 400 9.66 -5.63 6.74
N ALA A 401 10.95 -5.67 7.05
CA ALA A 401 11.99 -5.07 6.24
C ALA A 401 12.08 -5.74 4.86
N GLU A 402 12.02 -7.07 4.80
CA GLU A 402 12.06 -7.79 3.52
C GLU A 402 10.84 -7.44 2.65
N ILE A 403 9.64 -7.41 3.25
CA ILE A 403 8.38 -7.05 2.56
C ILE A 403 8.44 -5.60 2.07
N PHE A 404 8.76 -4.67 2.98
CA PHE A 404 8.77 -3.25 2.70
C PHE A 404 9.83 -2.88 1.66
N CYS A 405 11.06 -3.40 1.79
CA CYS A 405 12.12 -3.13 0.82
C CYS A 405 11.79 -3.74 -0.55
N SER A 406 11.24 -4.96 -0.59
CA SER A 406 10.85 -5.59 -1.86
C SER A 406 9.76 -4.78 -2.59
N GLY A 407 8.77 -4.27 -1.87
CA GLY A 407 7.73 -3.40 -2.43
C GLY A 407 8.25 -2.04 -2.87
N LEU A 408 9.03 -1.37 -2.02
CA LEU A 408 9.61 -0.05 -2.30
C LEU A 408 10.53 -0.09 -3.54
N LEU A 409 11.29 -1.16 -3.68
CA LEU A 409 12.22 -1.36 -4.80
C LEU A 409 11.54 -2.01 -6.01
N GLN A 410 10.28 -2.43 -5.90
CA GLN A 410 9.47 -3.06 -6.96
C GLN A 410 10.23 -4.20 -7.64
N VAL A 411 10.70 -5.18 -6.85
CA VAL A 411 11.58 -6.26 -7.35
C VAL A 411 10.83 -7.53 -7.79
N TRP A 412 9.53 -7.44 -8.00
CA TRP A 412 8.67 -8.59 -8.26
C TRP A 412 8.77 -9.09 -9.69
N ILE A 413 8.52 -10.39 -9.90
CA ILE A 413 8.49 -10.95 -11.26
C ILE A 413 7.18 -10.59 -11.98
N GLU A 414 6.10 -10.38 -11.24
CA GLU A 414 4.75 -10.20 -11.77
C GLU A 414 4.60 -8.92 -12.59
N ASP A 415 5.32 -7.86 -12.22
CA ASP A 415 5.26 -6.55 -12.87
C ASP A 415 6.51 -6.28 -13.74
N GLY A 416 7.43 -7.25 -13.84
CA GLY A 416 8.69 -7.11 -14.57
C GLY A 416 9.69 -6.19 -13.87
N GLY A 417 9.42 -5.77 -12.64
CA GLY A 417 10.31 -4.92 -11.86
C GLY A 417 11.60 -5.62 -11.43
N GLY A 418 11.54 -6.93 -11.21
CA GLY A 418 12.71 -7.71 -10.82
C GLY A 418 12.56 -9.23 -10.90
N LEU A 419 13.13 -9.91 -9.90
CA LEU A 419 13.46 -11.33 -9.89
C LEU A 419 12.94 -12.04 -8.64
N ASN A 420 12.27 -11.33 -7.72
CA ASN A 420 11.62 -11.93 -6.55
C ASN A 420 10.38 -12.70 -6.99
N ALA A 421 10.50 -14.03 -7.01
CA ALA A 421 9.39 -14.94 -7.30
C ALA A 421 8.74 -15.52 -6.03
N TYR A 422 9.43 -15.42 -4.89
CA TYR A 422 8.97 -15.96 -3.62
C TYR A 422 8.49 -14.83 -2.72
N PRO A 423 7.37 -14.99 -1.98
CA PRO A 423 6.87 -13.94 -1.11
C PRO A 423 7.89 -13.54 -0.04
N ALA A 424 8.13 -12.23 0.09
CA ALA A 424 9.01 -11.66 1.07
C ALA A 424 8.52 -11.93 2.50
N GLY A 425 9.43 -11.90 3.48
CA GLY A 425 9.16 -12.12 4.88
C GLY A 425 8.99 -13.59 5.28
N ARG A 426 8.88 -14.52 4.33
CA ARG A 426 8.71 -15.96 4.63
C ARG A 426 10.01 -16.67 4.99
N SER A 427 11.16 -16.17 4.52
CA SER A 427 12.47 -16.80 4.71
C SER A 427 13.28 -16.18 5.85
N VAL A 428 12.62 -15.62 6.85
CA VAL A 428 13.25 -14.89 7.97
C VAL A 428 13.38 -15.69 9.27
N ALA A 429 13.06 -16.99 9.24
CA ALA A 429 13.05 -17.85 10.42
C ALA A 429 14.39 -17.87 11.18
N SER A 430 15.52 -17.57 10.52
CA SER A 430 16.81 -17.47 11.19
C SER A 430 16.93 -16.27 12.15
N ALA A 431 16.05 -15.27 12.07
CA ALA A 431 16.01 -14.15 13.01
C ALA A 431 15.76 -14.59 14.47
N SER A 432 15.04 -15.71 14.67
CA SER A 432 14.78 -16.26 16.01
C SER A 432 16.00 -16.89 16.68
N ARG A 433 17.11 -17.05 15.94
CA ARG A 433 18.36 -17.60 16.46
C ARG A 433 19.17 -16.58 17.26
N LEU A 434 18.85 -15.29 17.13
CA LEU A 434 19.51 -14.22 17.86
C LEU A 434 18.85 -14.02 19.23
N SER A 435 19.70 -13.93 20.25
CA SER A 435 19.33 -13.62 21.61
C SER A 435 18.85 -12.18 21.76
N GLN A 436 18.10 -11.92 22.83
CA GLN A 436 17.67 -10.56 23.19
C GLN A 436 18.87 -9.61 23.39
N ARG A 437 20.00 -10.13 23.90
CA ARG A 437 21.22 -9.35 24.10
C ARG A 437 21.83 -8.91 22.77
N GLU A 438 21.87 -9.80 21.78
CA GLU A 438 22.35 -9.46 20.43
C GLU A 438 21.45 -8.40 19.79
N TRP A 439 20.13 -8.57 19.87
CA TRP A 439 19.19 -7.56 19.39
C TRP A 439 19.36 -6.20 20.07
N ALA A 440 19.56 -6.17 21.39
CA ALA A 440 19.83 -4.93 22.11
C ALA A 440 21.14 -4.27 21.62
N ALA A 441 22.19 -5.05 21.40
CA ALA A 441 23.46 -4.56 20.86
C ALA A 441 23.32 -4.03 19.42
N HIS A 442 22.48 -4.64 18.59
CA HIS A 442 22.16 -4.12 17.26
C HIS A 442 21.40 -2.79 17.33
N GLY A 443 20.40 -2.69 18.22
CA GLY A 443 19.67 -1.45 18.44
C GLY A 443 20.57 -0.30 18.91
N GLN A 444 21.46 -0.58 19.87
CA GLN A 444 22.41 0.41 20.36
C GLN A 444 23.37 0.89 19.27
N TRP A 445 23.93 -0.05 18.49
CA TRP A 445 24.82 0.30 17.39
C TRP A 445 24.13 1.22 16.37
N VAL A 446 22.88 0.93 15.98
CA VAL A 446 22.14 1.77 15.04
C VAL A 446 21.89 3.17 15.62
N LEU A 447 21.60 3.29 16.91
CA LEU A 447 21.40 4.58 17.57
C LEU A 447 22.66 5.45 17.61
N GLU A 448 23.85 4.84 17.64
CA GLU A 448 25.14 5.51 17.73
C GLU A 448 25.74 5.82 16.36
N ASN A 449 25.51 4.95 15.37
CA ASN A 449 26.22 4.95 14.08
C ASN A 449 25.34 5.38 12.89
N THR A 450 24.06 5.68 13.12
CA THR A 450 23.15 6.14 12.04
C THR A 450 22.44 7.44 12.40
N ARG A 451 21.73 8.01 11.42
CA ARG A 451 20.91 9.22 11.60
C ARG A 451 19.55 8.97 12.23
N LEU A 452 19.30 7.78 12.79
CA LEU A 452 18.00 7.37 13.32
C LEU A 452 17.35 8.43 14.22
N LYS A 453 18.07 8.94 15.24
CA LYS A 453 17.53 9.93 16.17
C LYS A 453 17.17 11.26 15.49
N ALA A 454 18.05 11.75 14.62
CA ALA A 454 17.84 13.00 13.91
C ALA A 454 16.65 12.90 12.94
N ASN A 455 16.58 11.82 12.17
CA ASN A 455 15.50 11.59 11.22
C ASN A 455 14.15 11.39 11.92
N LEU A 456 14.10 10.64 13.03
CA LEU A 456 12.87 10.50 13.82
C LEU A 456 12.38 11.81 14.42
N LYS A 457 13.30 12.69 14.84
CA LYS A 457 12.93 14.04 15.30
C LYS A 457 12.23 14.83 14.20
N VAL A 458 12.76 14.80 12.96
CA VAL A 458 12.12 15.46 11.81
C VAL A 458 10.73 14.90 11.55
N GLN A 459 10.55 13.57 11.61
CA GLN A 459 9.23 12.95 11.40
C GLN A 459 8.24 13.34 12.50
N LYS A 460 8.68 13.41 13.76
CA LYS A 460 7.86 13.85 14.88
C LYS A 460 7.45 15.32 14.74
N ASP A 461 8.38 16.20 14.39
CA ASP A 461 8.11 17.63 14.20
C ASP A 461 7.19 17.88 13.01
N ARG A 462 7.28 17.06 11.95
CA ARG A 462 6.34 17.09 10.83
C ARG A 462 4.94 16.66 11.26
N LEU A 463 4.81 15.48 11.88
CA LEU A 463 3.51 14.97 12.34
C LEU A 463 2.81 15.98 13.27
N ARG A 464 3.56 16.62 14.17
CA ARG A 464 3.02 17.67 15.04
C ARG A 464 2.46 18.85 14.23
N ARG A 465 3.22 19.37 13.24
CA ARG A 465 2.75 20.45 12.36
C ARG A 465 1.54 20.06 11.54
N ASP A 466 1.50 18.81 11.05
CA ASP A 466 0.38 18.32 10.26
C ASP A 466 -0.89 18.22 11.13
N VAL A 467 -0.78 17.77 12.39
CA VAL A 467 -1.90 17.75 13.36
C VAL A 467 -2.36 19.18 13.70
N GLU A 468 -1.43 20.07 14.03
CA GLU A 468 -1.73 21.48 14.32
C GLU A 468 -2.42 22.18 13.11
N GLY A 469 -2.02 21.83 11.88
CA GLY A 469 -2.63 22.35 10.66
C GLY A 469 -4.05 21.83 10.41
N LEU A 470 -4.31 20.55 10.72
CA LEU A 470 -5.65 19.97 10.61
C LEU A 470 -6.62 20.60 11.60
N ASP A 471 -6.18 20.85 12.83
CA ASP A 471 -6.99 21.53 13.85
C ASP A 471 -7.34 22.95 13.37
N ALA A 472 -6.39 23.69 12.79
CA ALA A 472 -6.63 25.02 12.24
C ALA A 472 -7.57 25.02 11.01
N GLU A 473 -7.43 24.06 10.09
CA GLU A 473 -8.35 23.90 8.97
C GLU A 473 -9.77 23.56 9.43
N GLN A 474 -9.89 22.73 10.48
CA GLN A 474 -11.17 22.40 11.07
C GLN A 474 -11.81 23.61 11.75
N ASP A 475 -11.05 24.38 12.52
CA ASP A 475 -11.51 25.63 13.15
C ASP A 475 -11.96 26.67 12.12
N GLU A 476 -11.25 26.79 10.99
CA GLU A 476 -11.63 27.70 9.89
C GLU A 476 -12.97 27.27 9.27
N ARG A 477 -13.14 25.98 8.97
CA ARG A 477 -14.41 25.45 8.44
C ARG A 477 -15.58 25.68 9.39
N TRP A 478 -15.35 25.53 10.69
CA TRP A 478 -16.37 25.85 11.70
C TRP A 478 -16.72 27.33 11.73
N ARG A 479 -15.74 28.22 11.55
CA ARG A 479 -15.99 29.67 11.45
C ARG A 479 -16.79 30.02 10.19
N GLU A 480 -16.39 29.50 9.03
CA GLU A 480 -17.10 29.72 7.76
C GLU A 480 -18.57 29.24 7.85
N ALA A 481 -18.81 28.08 8.47
CA ALA A 481 -20.17 27.58 8.71
C ALA A 481 -20.98 28.54 9.61
N MET A 482 -20.42 28.97 10.76
CA MET A 482 -21.10 29.90 11.69
C MET A 482 -21.36 31.30 11.10
N GLU A 483 -20.50 31.77 10.19
CA GLU A 483 -20.70 33.04 9.49
C GLU A 483 -21.79 32.92 8.41
N SER A 484 -21.85 31.79 7.70
CA SER A 484 -22.89 31.54 6.69
C SER A 484 -24.31 31.40 7.27
N GLU A 485 -24.45 30.93 8.51
CA GLU A 485 -25.74 30.90 9.21
C GLU A 485 -26.22 32.30 9.60
N ASN A 486 -25.32 33.20 10.01
CA ASN A 486 -25.68 34.57 10.40
C ASN A 486 -26.04 35.49 9.23
N GLU A 487 -25.52 35.22 8.02
CA GLU A 487 -25.84 36.01 6.83
C GLU A 487 -27.22 35.68 6.22
N ASN A 488 -27.81 34.53 6.57
CA ASN A 488 -29.10 34.09 6.04
C ASN A 488 -30.32 34.49 6.91
N ASP A 489 -30.08 35.00 8.12
CA ASP A 489 -31.13 35.54 9.02
C ASP A 489 -31.38 37.05 8.79
N GLY A 490 -30.74 37.65 7.77
CA GLY A 490 -30.78 39.08 7.47
C GLY A 490 -31.84 39.53 6.45
N ASP A 491 -32.46 38.62 5.70
CA ASP A 491 -33.47 38.95 4.69
C ASP A 491 -34.89 38.62 5.18
N ASP A 492 -35.63 39.71 5.45
CA ASP A 492 -37.09 39.85 5.46
C ASP A 492 -37.92 39.26 6.63
N VAL A 493 -37.80 39.90 7.80
CA VAL A 493 -38.85 39.86 8.85
C VAL A 493 -39.87 41.01 8.68
N ASN A 494 -39.91 41.70 7.53
CA ASN A 494 -40.83 42.83 7.32
C ASN A 494 -42.14 42.50 6.60
N ASP A 495 -42.40 41.25 6.22
CA ASP A 495 -43.66 40.83 5.54
C ASP A 495 -44.51 39.84 6.38
N LEU A 496 -44.48 39.96 7.71
CA LEU A 496 -45.53 39.36 8.54
C LEU A 496 -46.68 40.35 8.68
N ASP A 497 -47.70 40.17 7.83
CA ASP A 497 -49.03 40.76 7.94
C ASP A 497 -49.53 40.64 9.39
N TYR A 498 -49.45 41.76 10.11
CA TYR A 498 -50.09 41.94 11.40
C TYR A 498 -51.60 41.94 11.18
N VAL A 499 -52.26 40.80 11.43
CA VAL A 499 -53.72 40.72 11.51
C VAL A 499 -54.15 41.31 12.86
N PRO A 500 -54.91 42.43 12.89
CA PRO A 500 -55.36 43.02 14.14
C PRO A 500 -56.27 42.06 14.93
N GLU A 501 -56.09 41.98 16.25
CA GLU A 501 -56.84 41.08 17.15
C GLU A 501 -58.37 41.25 17.11
N GLU A 502 -58.90 42.31 16.50
CA GLU A 502 -60.34 42.56 16.41
C GLU A 502 -61.09 41.60 15.45
N GLU A 503 -60.42 40.93 14.51
CA GLU A 503 -61.07 39.97 13.61
C GLU A 503 -61.19 38.54 14.19
N LEU A 504 -60.42 38.20 15.22
CA LEU A 504 -60.48 36.88 15.87
C LEU A 504 -61.67 36.72 16.83
N GLU A 505 -62.18 37.80 17.42
CA GLU A 505 -63.34 37.74 18.32
C GLU A 505 -64.69 37.56 17.58
N GLN A 506 -64.78 37.90 16.28
CA GLN A 506 -66.00 37.64 15.50
C GLN A 506 -66.12 36.19 15.02
N GLN A 507 -65.01 35.47 14.82
CA GLN A 507 -65.06 34.08 14.34
C GLN A 507 -65.40 33.04 15.42
N PHE A 508 -65.12 33.33 16.71
CA PHE A 508 -65.40 32.39 17.80
C PHE A 508 -66.70 32.65 18.57
N GLY A 509 -67.43 33.72 18.23
CA GLY A 509 -68.72 34.08 18.88
C GLY A 509 -69.95 33.29 18.43
N GLN A 510 -69.87 32.46 17.38
CA GLN A 510 -71.03 31.77 16.79
C GLN A 510 -71.14 30.25 17.07
N LEU A 511 -70.28 29.68 17.92
CA LEU A 511 -70.29 28.24 18.25
C LEU A 511 -70.86 27.89 19.64
N ARG A 512 -71.67 28.77 20.24
CA ARG A 512 -72.49 28.47 21.44
C ARG A 512 -73.92 28.91 21.24
N MET A 513 -74.71 28.13 20.48
CA MET A 513 -76.12 27.81 20.73
C MET A 513 -76.54 26.80 19.66
N ASP A 514 -76.47 25.52 20.01
CA ASP A 514 -77.51 24.49 19.81
C ASP A 514 -77.09 23.17 20.46
#